data_AF-A0A3C1B8A2-F1
#
_entry.id   AF-A0A3C1B8A2-F1
#
_cell.length_a   1.000
_cell.length_b   1.000
_cell.length_c   1.000
_cell.angle_alpha   90.00
_cell.angle_beta   90.00
_cell.angle_gamma   90.00
#
_symmetry.space_group_name_H-M   'P 1'
#
loop_
_entity.id
_entity.type
_entity.pdbx_description
1 polymer ?
#
loop_
_entity_poly.entity_id
_entity_poly.type
_entity_poly.pdbx_seq_one_letter_code
_entity_poly.pdbx_strand_id
1 'polypeptide(L)'
;LSFGAVDHPKTRQLVHGVVAGIGGYGNCFGVPTVGGELRFDPAYNGNCLVNAFAAGLADADKIFYSAASGVGMPVVYLGAKTGRDGVGGATMASAEFDDTIDEKRPTVQVGDPFTEKSLMEACLELMQTGAVISIQDMGAAGLTCSAVEMGDKGNLGVRLDLEKVPTRELKMTAYEMMLSESQERMLMVLQPEKEGEARAVF
;
A
#
# COMPACT_ATOMS: atom_id res chain seq x y z
N LEU A 1 -15.19 -8.81 -9.82
CA LEU A 1 -16.13 -8.07 -8.96
C LEU A 1 -17.37 -8.93 -8.77
N SER A 2 -17.70 -9.25 -7.53
CA SER A 2 -18.88 -10.06 -7.20
C SER A 2 -19.78 -9.29 -6.25
N PHE A 3 -21.02 -9.05 -6.66
CA PHE A 3 -22.01 -8.32 -5.87
C PHE A 3 -23.22 -9.21 -5.58
N GLY A 4 -24.04 -8.75 -4.62
CA GLY A 4 -25.30 -9.41 -4.27
C GLY A 4 -26.30 -9.46 -5.43
N ALA A 5 -27.50 -9.97 -5.15
CA ALA A 5 -28.61 -9.96 -6.09
C ALA A 5 -28.88 -8.52 -6.59
N VAL A 6 -29.32 -8.39 -7.85
CA VAL A 6 -29.49 -7.09 -8.52
C VAL A 6 -30.57 -6.23 -7.84
N ASP A 7 -31.58 -6.88 -7.25
CA ASP A 7 -32.68 -6.27 -6.51
C ASP A 7 -32.36 -6.05 -5.02
N HIS A 8 -31.22 -6.55 -4.52
CA HIS A 8 -30.83 -6.34 -3.13
C HIS A 8 -30.55 -4.85 -2.88
N PRO A 9 -31.10 -4.25 -1.80
CA PRO A 9 -31.08 -2.79 -1.60
C PRO A 9 -29.69 -2.14 -1.63
N LYS A 10 -28.66 -2.85 -1.16
CA LYS A 10 -27.27 -2.36 -1.12
C LYS A 10 -26.53 -2.48 -2.45
N THR A 11 -26.93 -3.41 -3.33
CA THR A 11 -26.14 -3.80 -4.52
C THR A 11 -25.90 -2.60 -5.43
N ARG A 12 -26.94 -1.81 -5.72
CA ARG A 12 -26.81 -0.64 -6.60
C ARG A 12 -25.78 0.36 -6.07
N GLN A 13 -25.83 0.68 -4.78
CA GLN A 13 -24.88 1.62 -4.17
C GLN A 13 -23.45 1.08 -4.21
N LEU A 14 -23.24 -0.20 -3.88
CA LEU A 14 -21.92 -0.84 -3.88
C LEU A 14 -21.30 -0.87 -5.27
N VAL A 15 -22.07 -1.24 -6.30
CA VAL A 15 -21.58 -1.24 -7.70
C VAL A 15 -21.13 0.16 -8.11
N HIS A 16 -21.95 1.18 -7.87
CA HIS A 16 -21.59 2.56 -8.22
C HIS A 16 -20.35 3.04 -7.46
N GLY A 17 -20.25 2.77 -6.16
CA GLY A 17 -19.10 3.16 -5.34
C GLY A 17 -17.80 2.49 -5.79
N VAL A 18 -17.83 1.18 -6.02
CA VAL A 18 -16.65 0.41 -6.45
C VAL A 18 -16.19 0.85 -7.83
N VAL A 19 -17.10 0.98 -8.80
CA VAL A 19 -16.75 1.44 -10.16
C VAL A 19 -16.20 2.86 -10.14
N ALA A 20 -16.80 3.76 -9.36
CA ALA A 20 -16.30 5.12 -9.22
C ALA A 20 -14.93 5.17 -8.54
N GLY A 21 -14.67 4.34 -7.52
CA GLY A 21 -13.38 4.23 -6.84
C GLY A 21 -12.27 3.71 -7.76
N ILE A 22 -12.52 2.57 -8.43
CA ILE A 22 -11.58 1.97 -9.39
C ILE A 22 -11.28 2.95 -10.52
N GLY A 23 -12.32 3.54 -11.13
CA GLY A 23 -12.17 4.50 -12.20
C GLY A 23 -11.47 5.78 -11.75
N GLY A 24 -11.82 6.31 -10.58
CA GLY A 24 -11.20 7.52 -10.02
C GLY A 24 -9.70 7.34 -9.78
N TYR A 25 -9.30 6.27 -9.11
CA TYR A 25 -7.90 6.00 -8.82
C TYR A 25 -7.13 5.68 -10.11
N GLY A 26 -7.61 4.73 -10.92
CA GLY A 26 -6.92 4.30 -12.14
C GLY A 26 -6.74 5.42 -13.17
N ASN A 27 -7.75 6.27 -13.36
CA ASN A 27 -7.67 7.39 -14.30
C ASN A 27 -6.67 8.46 -13.84
N CYS A 28 -6.67 8.82 -12.56
CA CYS A 28 -5.72 9.79 -12.01
C CYS A 28 -4.28 9.24 -11.99
N PHE A 29 -4.12 7.97 -11.65
CA PHE A 29 -2.82 7.28 -11.67
C PHE A 29 -2.30 7.08 -13.11
N GLY A 30 -3.19 7.04 -14.09
CA GLY A 30 -2.85 6.91 -15.51
C GLY A 30 -2.64 5.47 -15.96
N VAL A 31 -3.24 4.49 -15.28
CA VAL A 31 -3.21 3.07 -15.67
C VAL A 31 -4.60 2.61 -16.11
N PRO A 32 -4.76 2.15 -17.36
CA PRO A 32 -6.07 1.80 -17.88
C PRO A 32 -6.58 0.46 -17.29
N THR A 33 -7.85 0.43 -16.93
CA THR A 33 -8.56 -0.85 -16.71
C THR A 33 -8.88 -1.47 -18.07
N VAL A 34 -8.08 -2.45 -18.48
CA VAL A 34 -8.19 -3.11 -19.81
C VAL A 34 -9.32 -4.14 -19.91
N GLY A 35 -9.87 -4.57 -18.77
CA GLY A 35 -10.94 -5.55 -18.70
C GLY A 35 -11.31 -5.86 -17.26
N GLY A 36 -12.27 -6.77 -17.09
CA GLY A 36 -12.70 -7.21 -15.77
C GLY A 36 -13.81 -8.25 -15.86
N GLU A 37 -14.10 -8.83 -14.70
CA GLU A 37 -15.20 -9.77 -14.55
C GLU A 37 -16.21 -9.22 -13.55
N LEU A 38 -17.50 -9.30 -13.89
CA LEU A 38 -18.60 -8.86 -13.06
C LEU A 38 -19.62 -9.99 -12.90
N ARG A 39 -19.97 -10.31 -11.65
CA ARG A 39 -20.96 -11.33 -11.30
C ARG A 39 -21.94 -10.80 -10.25
N PHE A 40 -23.18 -11.28 -10.32
CA PHE A 40 -24.22 -11.01 -9.33
C PHE A 40 -24.75 -12.34 -8.81
N ASP A 41 -24.70 -12.55 -7.49
CA ASP A 41 -25.19 -13.76 -6.85
C ASP A 41 -25.68 -13.44 -5.43
N PRO A 42 -26.84 -13.99 -4.99
CA PRO A 42 -27.34 -13.77 -3.63
C PRO A 42 -26.35 -14.10 -2.51
N ALA A 43 -25.39 -14.99 -2.74
CA ALA A 43 -24.32 -15.31 -1.79
C ALA A 43 -23.49 -14.07 -1.37
N TYR A 44 -23.46 -13.03 -2.20
CA TYR A 44 -22.73 -11.79 -1.94
C TYR A 44 -23.63 -10.65 -1.42
N ASN A 45 -24.86 -10.93 -0.97
CA ASN A 45 -25.75 -9.92 -0.40
C ASN A 45 -25.19 -9.29 0.89
N GLY A 46 -24.46 -10.08 1.68
CA GLY A 46 -23.74 -9.60 2.86
C GLY A 46 -22.40 -8.98 2.49
N ASN A 47 -21.53 -9.77 1.86
CA ASN A 47 -20.15 -9.41 1.56
C ASN A 47 -19.90 -9.42 0.05
N CYS A 48 -19.66 -8.27 -0.56
CA CYS A 48 -19.20 -8.20 -1.96
C CYS A 48 -17.70 -8.51 -2.07
N LEU A 49 -17.25 -8.95 -3.25
CA LEU A 49 -15.84 -9.16 -3.55
C LEU A 49 -15.32 -8.12 -4.55
N VAL A 50 -14.28 -7.39 -4.15
CA VAL A 50 -13.59 -6.40 -4.96
C VAL A 50 -12.13 -6.82 -5.11
N ASN A 51 -11.86 -7.60 -6.15
CA ASN A 51 -10.50 -8.01 -6.51
C ASN A 51 -9.99 -7.11 -7.63
N ALA A 52 -8.78 -6.55 -7.45
CA ALA A 52 -8.06 -5.79 -8.46
C ALA A 52 -6.81 -6.58 -8.89
N PHE A 53 -6.54 -6.58 -10.19
CA PHE A 53 -5.34 -7.18 -10.77
C PHE A 53 -4.59 -6.09 -11.53
N ALA A 54 -3.29 -5.98 -11.28
CA ALA A 54 -2.39 -5.07 -11.97
C ALA A 54 -1.34 -5.86 -12.75
N ALA A 55 -1.02 -5.40 -13.95
CA ALA A 55 0.06 -5.95 -14.78
C ALA A 55 0.91 -4.80 -15.33
N GLY A 56 2.22 -5.00 -15.32
CA GLY A 56 3.21 -4.08 -15.87
C GLY A 56 4.27 -4.84 -16.67
N LEU A 57 5.02 -4.10 -17.48
CA LEU A 57 6.17 -4.62 -18.21
C LEU A 57 7.45 -4.34 -17.41
N ALA A 58 8.35 -5.32 -17.36
CA ALA A 58 9.66 -5.16 -16.76
C ALA A 58 10.71 -5.82 -17.66
N ASP A 59 11.88 -5.20 -17.78
CA ASP A 59 13.03 -5.83 -18.41
C ASP A 59 13.52 -6.99 -17.52
N ALA A 60 13.82 -8.14 -18.11
CA ALA A 60 14.17 -9.35 -17.37
C ALA A 60 15.43 -9.21 -16.50
N ASP A 61 16.32 -8.28 -16.87
CA ASP A 61 17.55 -7.94 -16.15
C ASP A 61 17.38 -6.79 -15.15
N LYS A 62 16.19 -6.21 -15.03
CA LYS A 62 15.85 -5.11 -14.11
C LYS A 62 14.75 -5.47 -13.13
N ILE A 63 14.77 -6.72 -12.66
CA ILE A 63 13.85 -7.21 -11.63
C ILE A 63 14.46 -6.91 -10.26
N PHE A 64 13.82 -6.01 -9.52
CA PHE A 64 14.19 -5.68 -8.15
C PHE A 64 13.47 -6.59 -7.17
N TYR A 65 14.22 -7.13 -6.21
CA TYR A 65 13.69 -8.01 -5.18
C TYR A 65 13.47 -7.25 -3.87
N SER A 66 12.54 -7.73 -3.05
CA SER A 66 12.26 -7.16 -1.73
C SER A 66 13.22 -7.62 -0.63
N ALA A 67 14.18 -8.50 -0.94
CA ALA A 67 15.11 -9.04 0.05
C ALA A 67 16.21 -8.02 0.35
N ALA A 68 16.30 -7.54 1.59
CA ALA A 68 17.43 -6.71 1.99
C ALA A 68 18.74 -7.49 1.91
N SER A 69 19.83 -6.81 1.59
CA SER A 69 21.17 -7.40 1.60
C SER A 69 22.18 -6.40 2.14
N GLY A 70 23.23 -6.91 2.79
CA GLY A 70 24.25 -6.09 3.43
C GLY A 70 23.88 -5.61 4.84
N VAL A 71 24.87 -5.54 5.72
CA VAL A 71 24.71 -5.04 7.10
C VAL A 71 25.06 -3.55 7.14
N GLY A 72 24.24 -2.77 7.84
CA GLY A 72 24.47 -1.31 7.99
C GLY A 72 23.99 -0.48 6.81
N MET A 73 23.22 -1.07 5.88
CA MET A 73 22.65 -0.34 4.76
C MET A 73 21.51 0.58 5.22
N PRO A 74 21.39 1.78 4.63
CA PRO A 74 20.31 2.71 4.95
C PRO A 74 18.95 2.16 4.50
N VAL A 75 18.00 2.13 5.43
CA VAL A 75 16.59 1.90 5.15
C VAL A 75 15.91 3.26 5.01
N VAL A 76 15.28 3.49 3.86
CA VAL A 76 14.68 4.77 3.49
C VAL A 76 13.18 4.61 3.30
N TYR A 77 12.45 5.58 3.83
CA TYR A 77 11.01 5.74 3.69
C TYR A 77 10.72 6.70 2.54
N LEU A 78 9.80 6.33 1.65
CA LEU A 78 9.41 7.15 0.50
C LEU A 78 7.89 7.25 0.39
N GLY A 79 7.41 8.41 -0.06
CA GLY A 79 5.97 8.65 -0.28
C GLY A 79 5.30 9.50 0.81
N ALA A 80 4.00 9.27 1.00
CA ALA A 80 3.13 10.08 1.83
C ALA A 80 3.52 10.04 3.31
N LYS A 81 3.10 11.05 4.10
CA LYS A 81 3.33 11.07 5.56
C LYS A 81 2.39 10.09 6.27
N THR A 82 2.91 9.41 7.29
CA THR A 82 2.17 8.44 8.11
C THR A 82 1.15 9.16 9.02
N GLY A 83 -0.12 8.74 8.95
CA GLY A 83 -1.22 9.14 9.83
C GLY A 83 -1.78 7.95 10.63
N ARG A 84 -2.91 8.12 11.32
CA ARG A 84 -3.60 7.05 12.06
C ARG A 84 -4.52 6.18 11.19
N ASP A 85 -4.33 6.24 9.87
CA ASP A 85 -5.14 5.50 8.90
C ASP A 85 -4.99 3.99 9.09
N GLY A 86 -6.12 3.28 9.18
CA GLY A 86 -6.15 1.81 9.18
C GLY A 86 -5.42 1.13 10.34
N VAL A 87 -5.11 1.82 11.44
CA VAL A 87 -4.49 1.18 12.62
C VAL A 87 -5.42 0.09 13.16
N GLY A 88 -5.00 -1.18 13.07
CA GLY A 88 -5.83 -2.35 13.40
C GLY A 88 -6.68 -2.88 12.25
N GLY A 89 -6.51 -2.36 11.03
CA GLY A 89 -7.19 -2.78 9.80
C GLY A 89 -6.97 -4.25 9.47
N ALA A 90 -5.72 -4.74 9.54
CA ALA A 90 -5.40 -6.16 9.37
C ALA A 90 -6.18 -7.10 10.33
N THR A 91 -6.33 -6.72 11.60
CA THR A 91 -7.11 -7.48 12.59
C THR A 91 -8.59 -7.45 12.24
N MET A 92 -9.09 -6.29 11.79
CA MET A 92 -10.47 -6.09 11.37
C MET A 92 -10.84 -6.88 10.11
N ALA A 93 -9.93 -6.97 9.13
CA ALA A 93 -10.12 -7.77 7.92
C ALA A 93 -10.19 -9.29 8.21
N SER A 94 -9.69 -9.70 9.38
CA SER A 94 -9.68 -11.09 9.84
C SER A 94 -10.82 -11.41 10.83
N ALA A 95 -11.65 -10.42 11.20
CA ALA A 95 -12.76 -10.59 12.13
C ALA A 95 -14.06 -10.99 11.41
N GLU A 96 -14.89 -11.81 12.06
CA GLU A 96 -16.24 -12.12 11.56
C GLU A 96 -17.12 -10.87 11.60
N PHE A 97 -17.96 -10.71 10.56
CA PHE A 97 -18.85 -9.57 10.45
C PHE A 97 -20.09 -9.81 11.33
N ASP A 98 -20.19 -9.09 12.47
CA ASP A 98 -21.34 -9.12 13.39
C ASP A 98 -22.23 -7.85 13.28
N ASP A 99 -23.38 -7.86 13.97
CA ASP A 99 -24.37 -6.78 13.95
C ASP A 99 -23.89 -5.45 14.57
N THR A 100 -22.65 -5.36 15.08
CA THR A 100 -22.07 -4.15 15.69
C THR A 100 -21.15 -3.35 14.75
N ILE A 101 -21.04 -3.76 13.49
CA ILE A 101 -20.09 -3.18 12.52
C ILE A 101 -20.31 -1.71 12.20
N ASP A 102 -21.55 -1.22 12.21
CA ASP A 102 -21.84 0.17 11.83
C ASP A 102 -21.14 1.18 12.77
N GLU A 103 -20.73 0.75 13.97
CA GLU A 103 -19.99 1.57 14.94
C GLU A 103 -18.47 1.60 14.69
N LYS A 104 -17.92 0.74 13.83
CA LYS A 104 -16.46 0.61 13.59
C LYS A 104 -15.93 1.54 12.46
N ARG A 105 -16.50 2.74 12.32
CA ARG A 105 -16.01 3.76 11.37
C ARG A 105 -14.95 4.66 12.05
N PRO A 106 -13.66 4.28 12.00
CA PRO A 106 -12.65 5.19 11.43
C PRO A 106 -11.40 4.45 10.85
N THR A 107 -11.57 3.37 10.08
CA THR A 107 -10.43 2.63 9.47
C THR A 107 -10.32 2.77 7.96
N VAL A 108 -11.13 3.63 7.34
CA VAL A 108 -11.14 3.79 5.88
C VAL A 108 -9.85 4.47 5.44
N GLN A 109 -8.99 3.69 4.80
CA GLN A 109 -7.82 4.18 4.08
C GLN A 109 -8.30 5.10 2.96
N VAL A 110 -7.77 6.32 2.91
CA VAL A 110 -8.03 7.26 1.82
C VAL A 110 -6.77 7.32 0.98
N GLY A 111 -6.84 6.77 -0.23
CA GLY A 111 -5.73 6.84 -1.18
C GLY A 111 -5.69 8.15 -1.95
N ASP A 112 -4.49 8.57 -2.31
CA ASP A 112 -4.19 9.72 -3.17
C ASP A 112 -3.46 9.27 -4.45
N PRO A 113 -4.18 9.06 -5.57
CA PRO A 113 -3.59 8.57 -6.80
C PRO A 113 -2.56 9.54 -7.42
N PHE A 114 -2.57 10.82 -7.07
CA PHE A 114 -1.59 11.79 -7.57
C PHE A 114 -0.25 11.62 -6.87
N THR A 115 -0.29 11.39 -5.55
CA THR A 115 0.91 11.03 -4.77
C THR A 115 1.44 9.67 -5.23
N GLU A 116 0.58 8.68 -5.45
CA GLU A 116 0.99 7.37 -5.95
C GLU A 116 1.66 7.46 -7.32
N LYS A 117 1.12 8.27 -8.24
CA LYS A 117 1.74 8.51 -9.55
C LYS A 117 3.14 9.08 -9.41
N SER A 118 3.31 10.08 -8.54
CA SER A 118 4.61 10.71 -8.30
C SER A 118 5.59 9.73 -7.67
N LEU A 119 5.11 8.92 -6.72
CA LEU A 119 5.89 7.86 -6.07
C LEU A 119 6.34 6.80 -7.07
N MET A 120 5.46 6.35 -7.98
CA MET A 120 5.80 5.38 -9.02
C MET A 120 6.90 5.92 -9.95
N GLU A 121 6.76 7.15 -10.46
CA GLU A 121 7.77 7.75 -11.34
C GLU A 121 9.12 7.89 -10.62
N ALA A 122 9.11 8.36 -9.37
CA ALA A 122 10.32 8.49 -8.57
C ALA A 122 10.97 7.13 -8.27
N CYS A 123 10.18 6.08 -8.02
CA CYS A 123 10.70 4.72 -7.86
C CYS A 123 11.37 4.21 -9.15
N LEU A 124 10.72 4.40 -10.32
CA LEU A 124 11.26 3.97 -11.61
C LEU A 124 12.53 4.73 -11.99
N GLU A 125 12.59 6.03 -11.71
CA GLU A 125 13.79 6.85 -11.91
C GLU A 125 14.91 6.41 -10.97
N LEU A 126 14.61 6.22 -9.68
CA LEU A 126 15.58 5.77 -8.70
C LEU A 126 16.17 4.39 -9.04
N MET A 127 15.34 3.46 -9.51
CA MET A 127 15.80 2.13 -9.95
C MET A 127 16.84 2.22 -11.08
N GLN A 128 16.72 3.21 -11.98
CA GLN A 128 17.66 3.39 -13.08
C GLN A 128 19.05 3.89 -12.63
N THR A 129 19.13 4.57 -11.48
CA THR A 129 20.41 5.02 -10.91
C THR A 129 21.27 3.84 -10.41
N GLY A 130 20.66 2.67 -10.17
CA GLY A 130 21.30 1.54 -9.52
C GLY A 130 21.62 1.79 -8.04
N ALA A 131 20.92 2.73 -7.39
CA ALA A 131 20.99 2.97 -5.95
C ALA A 131 20.14 1.99 -5.14
N VAL A 132 19.12 1.36 -5.74
CA VAL A 132 18.18 0.48 -5.03
C VAL A 132 18.77 -0.92 -4.86
N ILE A 133 18.88 -1.37 -3.61
CA ILE A 133 19.21 -2.76 -3.25
C ILE A 133 17.92 -3.58 -3.16
N SER A 134 16.93 -3.05 -2.45
CA SER A 134 15.62 -3.67 -2.31
C SER A 134 14.52 -2.62 -2.16
N ILE A 135 13.30 -3.03 -2.49
CA ILE A 135 12.10 -2.21 -2.44
C ILE A 135 10.92 -3.06 -1.96
N GLN A 136 10.06 -2.48 -1.13
CA GLN A 136 8.85 -3.12 -0.60
C GLN A 136 7.76 -2.06 -0.45
N ASP A 137 6.54 -2.38 -0.86
CA ASP A 137 5.36 -1.56 -0.61
C ASP A 137 4.90 -1.65 0.85
N MET A 138 4.21 -0.61 1.33
CA MET A 138 3.69 -0.57 2.69
C MET A 138 2.16 -0.62 2.70
N GLY A 139 1.62 -1.83 2.83
CA GLY A 139 0.17 -2.09 2.96
C GLY A 139 -0.28 -2.40 4.39
N ALA A 140 -0.90 -3.57 4.56
CA ALA A 140 -1.44 -4.04 5.83
C ALA A 140 -0.36 -4.13 6.92
N ALA A 141 -0.69 -3.67 8.13
CA ALA A 141 0.26 -3.52 9.24
C ALA A 141 1.51 -2.66 8.93
N GLY A 142 1.52 -1.90 7.83
CA GLY A 142 2.43 -0.78 7.57
C GLY A 142 3.92 -1.11 7.68
N LEU A 143 4.61 -0.26 8.45
CA LEU A 143 6.07 -0.36 8.68
C LEU A 143 6.46 -1.69 9.32
N THR A 144 5.60 -2.24 10.19
CA THR A 144 5.88 -3.49 10.89
C THR A 144 6.05 -4.63 9.89
N CYS A 145 5.04 -4.84 9.04
CA CYS A 145 5.07 -5.92 8.06
C CYS A 145 6.22 -5.71 7.07
N SER A 146 6.28 -4.52 6.48
CA SER A 146 7.22 -4.20 5.41
C SER A 146 8.69 -4.35 5.85
N ALA A 147 9.04 -3.86 7.05
CA ALA A 147 10.41 -3.96 7.56
C ALA A 147 10.77 -5.39 7.99
N VAL A 148 9.85 -6.11 8.63
CA VAL A 148 10.09 -7.49 9.07
C VAL A 148 10.23 -8.43 7.87
N GLU A 149 9.31 -8.35 6.89
CA GLU A 149 9.39 -9.19 5.69
C GLU A 149 10.66 -8.91 4.87
N MET A 150 11.03 -7.63 4.74
CA MET A 150 12.25 -7.24 4.04
C MET A 150 13.51 -7.80 4.72
N GLY A 151 13.56 -7.74 6.06
CA GLY A 151 14.66 -8.30 6.85
C GLY A 151 14.71 -9.82 6.80
N ASP A 152 13.58 -10.48 6.99
CA ASP A 152 13.45 -11.95 7.00
C ASP A 152 13.86 -12.56 5.66
N LYS A 153 13.38 -12.02 4.54
CA LYS A 153 13.79 -12.43 3.18
C LYS A 153 15.30 -12.27 2.94
N GLY A 154 15.95 -11.34 3.65
CA GLY A 154 17.39 -11.12 3.62
C GLY A 154 18.18 -11.93 4.66
N ASN A 155 17.51 -12.65 5.56
CA ASN A 155 18.10 -13.25 6.76
C ASN A 155 18.88 -12.23 7.63
N LEU A 156 18.27 -11.05 7.83
CA LEU A 156 18.82 -9.91 8.53
C LEU A 156 17.83 -9.34 9.56
N GLY A 157 18.34 -8.56 10.51
CA GLY A 157 17.52 -7.72 11.39
C GLY A 157 17.39 -6.30 10.84
N VAL A 158 16.28 -5.62 11.15
CA VAL A 158 16.06 -4.21 10.79
C VAL A 158 15.96 -3.35 12.05
N ARG A 159 16.70 -2.24 12.07
CA ARG A 159 16.60 -1.20 13.11
C ARG A 159 15.90 0.02 12.53
N LEU A 160 14.73 0.34 13.06
CA LEU A 160 13.98 1.55 12.69
C LEU A 160 14.15 2.62 13.77
N ASP A 161 14.36 3.86 13.32
CA ASP A 161 14.33 5.05 14.15
C ASP A 161 13.02 5.79 13.90
N LEU A 162 12.06 5.64 14.82
CA LEU A 162 10.70 6.16 14.62
C LEU A 162 10.63 7.68 14.66
N GLU A 163 11.62 8.36 15.23
CA GLU A 163 11.70 9.82 15.21
C GLU A 163 11.93 10.38 13.80
N LYS A 164 12.42 9.53 12.87
CA LYS A 164 12.65 9.89 11.47
C LYS A 164 11.46 9.57 10.56
N VAL A 165 10.42 8.91 11.07
CA VAL A 165 9.23 8.59 10.27
C VAL A 165 8.46 9.89 9.98
N PRO A 166 8.23 10.25 8.71
CA PRO A 166 7.44 11.43 8.37
C PRO A 166 5.99 11.24 8.83
N THR A 167 5.51 12.10 9.74
CA THR A 167 4.15 12.02 10.28
C THR A 167 3.27 13.18 9.85
N ARG A 168 1.98 12.89 9.59
CA ARG A 168 0.95 13.89 9.27
C ARG A 168 0.26 14.40 10.54
N GLU A 169 0.19 13.55 11.56
CA GLU A 169 -0.48 13.84 12.83
C GLU A 169 0.53 14.05 13.97
N LEU A 170 0.19 14.96 14.88
CA LEU A 170 1.02 15.24 16.04
C LEU A 170 0.87 14.14 17.09
N LYS A 171 1.96 13.90 17.84
CA LYS A 171 2.00 12.99 18.99
C LYS A 171 1.49 11.58 18.68
N MET A 172 1.80 11.09 17.48
CA MET A 172 1.60 9.67 17.19
C MET A 172 2.47 8.83 18.10
N THR A 173 1.91 7.75 18.61
CA THR A 173 2.63 6.76 19.41
C THR A 173 3.45 5.86 18.50
N ALA A 174 4.48 5.21 19.05
CA ALA A 174 5.25 4.19 18.33
C ALA A 174 4.36 3.08 17.75
N TYR A 175 3.33 2.68 18.49
CA TYR A 175 2.34 1.69 18.06
C TYR A 175 1.58 2.15 16.81
N GLU A 176 1.04 3.37 16.82
CA GLU A 176 0.31 3.94 15.70
C GLU A 176 1.21 4.12 14.47
N MET A 177 2.46 4.59 14.63
CA MET A 177 3.39 4.71 13.51
C MET A 177 3.71 3.34 12.88
N MET A 178 3.95 2.34 13.72
CA MET A 178 4.35 1.01 13.27
C MET A 178 3.24 0.24 12.55
N LEU A 179 1.98 0.43 12.96
CA LEU A 179 0.82 -0.28 12.43
C LEU A 179 -0.09 0.55 11.53
N SER A 180 0.27 1.81 11.28
CA SER A 180 -0.46 2.65 10.33
C SER A 180 -0.45 2.05 8.93
N GLU A 181 -1.62 2.03 8.30
CA GLU A 181 -1.85 1.59 6.93
C GLU A 181 -2.15 2.79 6.02
N SER A 182 -1.53 3.94 6.32
CA SER A 182 -1.54 5.09 5.39
C SER A 182 -1.08 4.65 4.00
N GLN A 183 -1.73 5.15 2.97
CA GLN A 183 -1.48 4.75 1.59
C GLN A 183 -0.29 5.50 0.99
N GLU A 184 0.13 5.08 -0.21
CA GLU A 184 1.19 5.69 -1.02
C GLU A 184 2.56 5.78 -0.33
N ARG A 185 3.05 4.63 0.17
CA ARG A 185 4.33 4.53 0.88
C ARG A 185 5.14 3.33 0.44
N MET A 186 6.44 3.53 0.31
CA MET A 186 7.43 2.50 0.02
C MET A 186 8.54 2.50 1.05
N LEU A 187 9.10 1.33 1.29
CA LEU A 187 10.33 1.12 2.05
C LEU A 187 11.42 0.62 1.10
N MET A 188 12.62 1.17 1.19
CA MET A 188 13.74 0.76 0.34
C MET A 188 15.02 0.61 1.15
N VAL A 189 15.92 -0.26 0.66
CA VAL A 189 17.32 -0.29 1.06
C VAL A 189 18.15 0.28 -0.07
N LEU A 190 19.02 1.25 0.25
CA LEU A 190 19.84 1.93 -0.75
C LEU A 190 21.32 1.60 -0.59
N GLN A 191 22.06 1.71 -1.70
CA GLN A 191 23.52 1.76 -1.71
C GLN A 191 23.98 3.03 -0.98
N PRO A 192 24.75 2.94 0.11
CA PRO A 192 25.17 4.10 0.91
C PRO A 192 25.89 5.17 0.08
N GLU A 193 26.73 4.75 -0.87
CA GLU A 193 27.50 5.65 -1.72
C GLU A 193 26.65 6.41 -2.75
N LYS A 194 25.41 5.97 -3.00
CA LYS A 194 24.45 6.60 -3.91
C LYS A 194 23.32 7.33 -3.21
N GLU A 195 23.39 7.52 -1.89
CA GLU A 195 22.35 8.22 -1.14
C GLU A 195 22.13 9.65 -1.67
N GLY A 196 23.18 10.33 -2.11
CA GLY A 196 23.08 11.68 -2.71
C GLY A 196 22.32 11.69 -4.04
N GLU A 197 22.56 10.71 -4.90
CA GLU A 197 21.81 10.52 -6.16
C GLU A 197 20.35 10.21 -5.86
N ALA A 198 20.11 9.31 -4.90
CA ALA A 198 18.77 8.96 -4.50
C ALA A 198 17.98 10.15 -3.97
N ARG A 199 18.59 10.98 -3.13
CA ARG A 199 17.98 12.22 -2.60
C ARG A 199 17.70 13.28 -3.65
N ALA A 200 18.31 13.22 -4.83
CA ALA A 200 18.03 14.19 -5.89
C ALA A 200 16.75 13.85 -6.67
N VAL A 201 16.30 12.59 -6.62
CA VAL A 201 15.07 12.11 -7.26
C VAL A 201 13.81 12.47 -6.44
N PHE A 202 13.96 12.70 -5.12
CA PHE A 202 12.88 13.01 -4.17
C PHE A 202 12.97 14.44 -3.61
#